data_AF-Q5ZBK3-F1
#
_entry.id   AF-Q5ZBK3-F1
#
_cell.length_a   1.000
_cell.length_b   1.000
_cell.length_c   1.000
_cell.angle_alpha   90.00
_cell.angle_beta   90.00
_cell.angle_gamma   90.00
#
_symmetry.space_group_name_H-M   'P 1'
#
loop_
_entity.id
_entity.type
_entity.pdbx_description
1 polymer ?
#
loop_
_entity_poly.entity_id
_entity_poly.type
_entity_poly.pdbx_seq_one_letter_code
_entity_poly.pdbx_strand_id
1 'polypeptide(L)'
;MEGSNLKSAALLEQLHVHLASGAGKELVEMIGFVYQLNISPKKLGFDEEVFIVVDLKKGVVSKGPYEGKPDATFSFTDDDFLAISSGAN
;
A
#
# COMPACT_ATOMS: atom_id res chain seq x y z
N MET A 1 1.12 -6.97 8.61
CA MET A 1 0.31 -7.51 7.50
C MET A 1 0.08 -9.03 7.57
N GLU A 2 0.33 -9.66 8.72
CA GLU A 2 0.29 -11.11 8.91
C GLU A 2 -0.98 -11.80 8.41
N GLY A 3 -0.82 -13.01 7.87
CA GLY A 3 -1.90 -13.84 7.35
C GLY A 3 -2.33 -13.55 5.91
N SER A 4 -1.72 -12.58 5.22
CA SER A 4 -1.89 -12.45 3.77
C SER A 4 -1.02 -13.45 3.02
N ASN A 5 -1.54 -14.02 1.93
CA ASN A 5 -0.78 -14.86 1.00
C ASN A 5 -0.22 -14.07 -0.20
N LEU A 6 -0.43 -12.75 -0.23
CA LEU A 6 0.02 -11.88 -1.31
C LEU A 6 1.50 -11.59 -1.18
N LYS A 7 2.23 -11.67 -2.28
CA LYS A 7 3.66 -11.35 -2.33
C LYS A 7 3.89 -9.87 -2.02
N SER A 8 2.99 -9.00 -2.50
CA SER A 8 2.97 -7.57 -2.19
C SER A 8 2.88 -7.27 -0.70
N ALA A 9 2.31 -8.16 0.12
CA ALA A 9 2.22 -7.95 1.56
C ALA A 9 3.60 -7.82 2.21
N ALA A 10 4.60 -8.57 1.74
CA ALA A 10 5.96 -8.41 2.25
C ALA A 10 6.56 -7.04 1.90
N LEU A 11 6.31 -6.55 0.68
CA LEU A 11 6.80 -5.26 0.22
C LEU A 11 6.13 -4.10 0.97
N LEU A 12 4.83 -4.21 1.22
CA LEU A 12 4.05 -3.22 1.97
C LEU A 12 4.45 -3.18 3.45
N GLU A 13 4.85 -4.30 4.03
CA GLU A 13 5.42 -4.34 5.38
C GLU A 13 6.78 -3.64 5.42
N GLN A 14 7.62 -3.83 4.40
CA GLN A 14 8.86 -3.08 4.26
C GLN A 14 8.61 -1.57 4.07
N LEU A 15 7.58 -1.19 3.32
CA LEU A 15 7.16 0.19 3.17
C LEU A 15 6.73 0.78 4.53
N HIS A 16 5.98 0.03 5.34
CA HIS A 16 5.61 0.44 6.69
C HIS A 16 6.82 0.79 7.55
N VAL A 17 7.80 -0.11 7.60
CA VAL A 17 9.04 0.11 8.34
C VAL A 17 9.82 1.31 7.79
N HIS A 18 9.86 1.47 6.46
CA HIS A 18 10.57 2.58 5.82
C HIS A 18 9.92 3.93 6.13
N LEU A 19 8.59 4.04 6.05
CA LEU A 19 7.88 5.30 6.35
C LEU A 19 7.99 5.72 7.83
N ALA A 20 8.16 4.75 8.74
CA ALA A 20 8.46 5.02 10.14
C ALA A 20 9.91 5.50 10.39
N SER A 21 10.81 5.28 9.43
CA SER A 21 12.22 5.72 9.51
C SER A 21 12.37 7.23 9.33
N GLY A 22 13.54 7.77 9.70
CA GLY A 22 13.85 9.20 9.52
C GLY A 22 13.72 9.66 8.06
N ALA A 23 14.26 8.89 7.10
CA ALA A 23 14.16 9.17 5.67
C ALA A 23 12.70 9.07 5.16
N GLY A 24 11.92 8.13 5.71
CA GLY A 24 10.52 7.98 5.37
C GLY A 24 9.67 9.19 5.73
N LYS A 25 9.96 9.84 6.87
CA LYS A 25 9.22 11.03 7.32
C LYS A 25 9.37 12.22 6.37
N GLU A 26 10.55 12.42 5.79
CA GLU A 26 10.77 13.47 4.77
C GLU A 26 9.88 13.24 3.54
N LEU A 27 9.69 11.98 3.12
CA LEU A 27 8.79 11.62 2.01
C LEU A 27 7.31 11.85 2.36
N VAL A 28 6.91 11.51 3.58
CA VAL A 28 5.54 11.69 4.11
C VAL A 28 5.16 13.18 4.07
N GLU A 29 6.04 14.06 4.55
CA GLU A 29 5.83 15.51 4.55
C GLU A 29 5.67 16.12 3.15
N MET A 30 6.37 15.57 2.15
CA MET A 30 6.27 16.06 0.77
C MET A 30 4.98 15.63 0.06
N ILE A 31 4.48 14.43 0.34
CA ILE A 31 3.36 13.86 -0.42
C ILE A 31 2.02 14.28 0.18
N GLY A 32 1.82 14.13 1.50
CA GLY A 32 0.63 14.61 2.19
C GLY A 32 -0.73 14.05 1.71
N PHE A 33 -0.75 12.91 1.01
CA PHE A 33 -1.96 12.26 0.49
C PHE A 33 -2.28 10.95 1.20
N VAL A 34 -3.56 10.58 1.22
CA VAL A 34 -4.01 9.26 1.69
C VAL A 34 -4.30 8.36 0.50
N TYR A 35 -3.55 7.25 0.39
CA TYR A 35 -3.71 6.26 -0.66
C TYR A 35 -4.30 4.95 -0.13
N GLN A 36 -5.34 4.47 -0.80
CA GLN A 36 -5.87 3.12 -0.59
C GLN A 36 -5.41 2.22 -1.74
N LEU A 37 -4.84 1.05 -1.40
CA LEU A 37 -4.43 0.05 -2.37
C LEU A 37 -5.28 -1.22 -2.18
N ASN A 38 -6.08 -1.54 -3.20
CA ASN A 38 -6.80 -2.81 -3.26
C ASN A 38 -5.94 -3.78 -4.06
N ILE A 39 -5.46 -4.86 -3.43
CA ILE A 39 -4.63 -5.84 -4.12
C ILE A 39 -5.37 -7.16 -4.21
N SER A 40 -5.56 -7.59 -5.45
CA SER A 40 -6.18 -8.87 -5.78
C SER A 40 -5.10 -9.92 -6.07
N PRO A 41 -5.27 -11.19 -5.65
CA PRO A 41 -4.29 -12.24 -5.92
C PRO A 41 -4.12 -12.55 -7.41
N LYS A 42 -5.17 -12.37 -8.23
CA LYS A 42 -5.15 -12.77 -9.65
C LYS A 42 -5.99 -11.92 -10.58
N LYS A 43 -7.20 -11.54 -10.17
CA LYS A 43 -8.13 -10.77 -11.00
C LYS A 43 -8.70 -9.63 -10.17
N LEU A 44 -8.64 -8.42 -10.72
CA LEU A 44 -9.23 -7.22 -10.10
C LEU A 44 -10.70 -7.46 -9.74
N GLY A 45 -11.09 -7.04 -8.53
CA GLY A 45 -12.46 -7.17 -8.01
C GLY A 45 -12.85 -8.57 -7.54
N PHE A 46 -11.92 -9.52 -7.43
CA PHE A 46 -12.18 -10.87 -6.90
C PHE A 46 -11.19 -11.24 -5.80
N ASP A 47 -11.70 -11.62 -4.62
CA ASP A 47 -10.91 -11.89 -3.41
C ASP A 47 -9.87 -10.80 -3.11
N GLU A 48 -10.27 -9.52 -3.20
CA GLU A 48 -9.35 -8.40 -2.94
C GLU A 48 -8.98 -8.35 -1.46
N GLU A 49 -7.68 -8.42 -1.13
CA GLU A 49 -7.22 -7.94 0.16
C GLU A 49 -7.08 -6.41 0.09
N VAL A 50 -7.85 -5.72 0.90
CA VAL A 50 -7.78 -4.26 1.02
C VAL A 50 -6.66 -3.92 2.00
N PHE A 51 -5.68 -3.16 1.52
CA PHE A 51 -4.65 -2.56 2.35
C PHE A 51 -4.84 -1.03 2.35
N ILE A 52 -4.98 -0.42 3.53
CA ILE A 52 -4.75 1.02 3.70
C ILE A 52 -3.24 1.21 3.64
N VAL A 53 -2.69 1.41 2.45
CA VAL A 53 -1.24 1.36 2.34
C VAL A 53 -0.59 2.66 2.74
N VAL A 54 -1.24 3.83 2.68
CA VAL A 54 -0.52 5.01 3.17
C VAL A 54 -1.43 6.14 3.58
N ASP A 55 -1.58 6.35 4.89
CA ASP A 55 -1.83 7.70 5.38
C ASP A 55 -0.46 8.43 5.37
N LEU A 56 -0.06 9.05 4.25
CA LEU A 56 1.16 9.88 4.19
C LEU A 56 0.97 11.23 4.88
N LYS A 57 -0.15 11.48 5.55
CA LYS A 57 -0.23 12.60 6.51
C LYS A 57 0.32 12.14 7.87
N LYS A 58 0.24 10.84 8.18
CA LYS A 58 0.70 10.25 9.46
C LYS A 58 1.93 9.34 9.33
N GLY A 59 2.27 8.90 8.12
CA GLY A 59 3.33 7.92 7.85
C GLY A 59 2.94 6.49 8.26
N VAL A 60 1.66 6.12 8.16
CA VAL A 60 1.15 4.81 8.62
C VAL A 60 0.61 3.97 7.46
N VAL A 61 0.93 2.68 7.52
CA VAL A 61 0.45 1.61 6.63
C VAL A 61 -0.34 0.65 7.51
N SER A 62 -1.56 0.28 7.10
CA SER A 62 -2.45 -0.60 7.88
C SER A 62 -3.26 -1.53 6.97
N LYS A 63 -3.74 -2.65 7.50
CA LYS A 63 -4.62 -3.58 6.76
C LYS A 63 -6.09 -3.22 7.02
N GLY A 64 -6.93 -3.25 5.98
CA GLY A 64 -8.35 -2.88 6.04
C GLY A 64 -8.71 -1.71 5.14
N PRO A 65 -9.99 -1.28 5.09
CA PRO A 65 -10.45 -0.09 4.35
C PRO A 65 -10.26 1.20 5.15
N TYR A 66 -9.91 2.31 4.50
CA TYR A 66 -9.69 3.59 5.19
C TYR A 66 -11.00 4.11 5.81
N GLU A 67 -10.96 4.53 7.08
CA GLU A 67 -12.08 5.17 7.77
C GLU A 67 -12.26 6.61 7.28
N GLY A 68 -12.72 6.77 6.04
CA GLY A 68 -12.92 8.06 5.41
C GLY A 68 -12.83 7.98 3.89
N LYS A 69 -12.69 9.13 3.24
CA LYS A 69 -12.42 9.20 1.80
C LYS A 69 -10.90 9.26 1.57
N PRO A 70 -10.26 8.23 1.00
CA PRO A 70 -8.88 8.35 0.55
C PRO A 70 -8.80 9.39 -0.58
N ASP A 71 -7.64 10.04 -0.72
CA ASP A 71 -7.39 11.01 -1.79
C ASP A 71 -7.31 10.33 -3.15
N ALA A 72 -6.76 9.10 -3.21
CA ALA A 72 -6.87 8.23 -4.35
C ALA A 72 -6.93 6.75 -3.94
N THR A 73 -7.63 5.96 -4.76
CA THR A 73 -7.71 4.51 -4.65
C THR A 73 -7.13 3.89 -5.90
N PHE A 74 -6.22 2.95 -5.72
CA PHE A 74 -5.66 2.16 -6.81
C PHE A 74 -5.96 0.68 -6.60
N SER A 75 -6.25 -0.02 -7.69
CA SER A 75 -6.49 -1.46 -7.69
C SER A 75 -5.44 -2.14 -8.56
N PHE A 76 -4.79 -3.15 -8.01
CA PHE A 76 -3.76 -3.92 -8.68
C PHE A 76 -3.99 -5.41 -8.53
N THR A 77 -3.50 -6.20 -9.48
CA THR A 77 -3.17 -7.58 -9.16
C THR A 77 -1.87 -7.62 -8.37
N ASP A 78 -1.64 -8.68 -7.60
CA ASP A 78 -0.43 -8.86 -6.80
C ASP A 78 0.84 -8.78 -7.67
N ASP A 79 0.80 -9.42 -8.84
CA ASP A 79 1.91 -9.41 -9.79
C ASP A 79 2.09 -8.02 -10.45
N ASP A 80 1.02 -7.31 -10.82
CA ASP A 80 1.11 -5.96 -11.40
C ASP A 80 1.69 -4.96 -10.39
N PHE A 81 1.28 -5.04 -9.13
CA PHE A 81 1.81 -4.17 -8.08
C PHE A 81 3.31 -4.37 -7.89
N LEU A 82 3.79 -5.61 -7.91
CA LEU A 82 5.21 -5.92 -7.83
C LEU A 82 5.99 -5.45 -9.07
N ALA A 83 5.44 -5.61 -10.27
CA ALA A 83 6.08 -5.15 -11.50
C ALA A 83 6.29 -3.62 -11.46
N ILE A 84 5.25 -2.87 -11.09
CA ILE A 84 5.31 -1.41 -11.01
C ILE A 84 6.26 -0.93 -9.91
N SER A 85 6.19 -1.54 -8.72
CA SER A 85 7.02 -1.14 -7.57
C SER A 85 8.49 -1.48 -7.72
N SER A 86 8.84 -2.53 -8.46
CA SER A 86 10.22 -2.88 -8.78
C SER A 86 10.82 -2.03 -9.90
N GLY A 87 10.02 -1.18 -10.56
CA GLY A 87 10.46 -0.45 -11.74
C GLY A 87 10.70 -1.34 -12.95
N ALA A 88 10.17 -2.57 -12.93
CA ALA A 88 10.21 -3.48 -14.07
C ALA A 88 9.16 -3.03 -15.10
N ASN A 89 9.47 -1.94 -15.80
CA ASN A 89 8.88 -1.54 -17.07
C ASN A 89 9.99 -1.04 -18.00
#